data_AF-A0A5J5BQ69-F1
#
_entry.id   AF-A0A5J5BQ69-F1
#
_cell.length_a   1.000
_cell.length_b   1.000
_cell.length_c   1.000
_cell.angle_alpha   90.00
_cell.angle_beta   90.00
_cell.angle_gamma   90.00
#
_symmetry.space_group_name_H-M   'P 1'
#
loop_
_entity.id
_entity.type
_entity.pdbx_description
1 polymer ?
#
loop_
_entity_poly.entity_id
_entity_poly.type
_entity_poly.pdbx_seq_one_letter_code
_entity_poly.pdbx_strand_id
1 'polypeptide(L)'
;MHYRVKKTRDRKIIPRIKVSDTGQVEKHERFSHYVARQMGFADRRECPRLCKLASDYIRKSEECEENIYSFFANEPDADSLFIKLVEEFERCTLSYFAFHWSQAHNMISQVLGADTEPKKKLKHIVMAATREQRFERVTKNLKVARVFNTLVEEMKAIGLVPFDDSQCTDVMAPVDHKDRSPVLLLMGGGMGAGKSTVLKDILKEPFWSGAAGNAVIIEADAFKESDVIYKALSSRGHDDMLQTAELVHQSSTDAASSLLVTALNEGRDVIMDGTLSWVPFVVQTITMARNVHRRRYRMGAGYTVADDGVVTENYWEQIEEEPEQDGTKRRRPYRIELVGVVCDAYLAVIRGIRRAIMCRRAVRVKSQLKSHKRFATAFTTYCQLVDNARLYCTNALDGPHKMIGWKDRDKTLLVDPDEIDCLKKVGSLNEEADSIYELYKPPNPVYEAGSVWKDIVLSPSRLNIQQELKYSIQKVERLKG
;
A
#
# COMPACT_ATOMS: atom_id res chain seq x y z
N MET A 1 0.56 4.60 -39.89
CA MET A 1 1.02 5.77 -39.09
C MET A 1 0.69 5.67 -37.59
N HIS A 2 -0.45 5.13 -37.16
CA HIS A 2 -0.85 5.12 -35.73
C HIS A 2 0.09 4.36 -34.78
N TYR A 3 0.70 3.25 -35.20
CA TYR A 3 1.61 2.47 -34.34
C TYR A 3 2.91 3.22 -33.97
N ARG A 4 3.51 3.95 -34.92
CA ARG A 4 4.70 4.78 -34.67
C ARG A 4 4.40 5.94 -33.72
N VAL A 5 3.29 6.65 -33.91
CA VAL A 5 2.89 7.79 -33.04
C VAL A 5 2.58 7.35 -31.61
N LYS A 6 1.95 6.18 -31.43
CA LYS A 6 1.69 5.59 -30.11
C LYS A 6 2.99 5.26 -29.38
N LYS A 7 3.94 4.61 -30.06
CA LYS A 7 5.29 4.27 -29.53
C LYS A 7 6.12 5.51 -29.16
N THR A 8 5.96 6.62 -29.90
CA THR A 8 6.64 7.90 -29.58
C THR A 8 6.00 8.63 -28.40
N ARG A 9 4.66 8.57 -28.24
CA ARG A 9 3.95 9.13 -27.07
C ARG A 9 4.29 8.38 -25.79
N ASP A 10 4.32 7.05 -25.84
CA ASP A 10 4.61 6.21 -24.67
C ASP A 10 6.05 6.37 -24.16
N ARG A 11 6.99 6.77 -25.02
CA ARG A 11 8.36 7.13 -24.59
C ARG A 11 8.46 8.48 -23.89
N LYS A 12 7.51 9.40 -24.11
CA LYS A 12 7.53 10.72 -23.46
C LYS A 12 7.19 10.64 -21.98
N ILE A 13 6.40 9.65 -21.55
CA ILE A 13 6.02 9.52 -20.13
C ILE A 13 7.10 8.83 -19.29
N ILE A 14 8.14 8.27 -19.90
CA ILE A 14 9.24 7.63 -19.16
C ILE A 14 10.15 8.73 -18.57
N PRO A 15 10.48 8.69 -17.27
CA PRO A 15 11.50 9.57 -16.69
C PRO A 15 12.85 9.36 -17.36
N ARG A 16 13.58 10.46 -17.59
CA ARG A 16 14.90 10.40 -18.22
C ARG A 16 15.95 9.94 -17.22
N ILE A 17 16.84 9.07 -17.68
CA ILE A 17 18.05 8.67 -16.97
C ILE A 17 19.25 9.08 -17.79
N LYS A 18 20.24 9.71 -17.15
CA LYS A 18 21.59 9.87 -17.68
C LYS A 18 22.43 8.71 -17.16
N VAL A 19 23.02 7.98 -18.10
CA VAL A 19 23.91 6.86 -17.84
C VAL A 19 25.32 7.30 -18.25
N SER A 20 26.34 6.92 -17.48
CA SER A 20 27.74 7.11 -17.81
C SER A 20 28.16 6.23 -18.98
N ASP A 21 29.34 6.49 -19.53
CA ASP A 21 29.94 5.65 -20.59
C ASP A 21 30.21 4.21 -20.10
N THR A 22 30.27 3.99 -18.78
CA THR A 22 30.44 2.67 -18.13
C THR A 22 29.12 1.95 -17.86
N GLY A 23 27.97 2.52 -18.25
CA GLY A 23 26.65 1.93 -18.03
C GLY A 23 26.05 2.18 -16.64
N GLN A 24 26.71 2.97 -15.78
CA GLN A 24 26.20 3.34 -14.46
C GLN A 24 25.25 4.53 -14.55
N VAL A 25 24.17 4.52 -13.76
CA VAL A 25 23.23 5.64 -13.71
C VAL A 25 23.87 6.84 -12.99
N GLU A 26 24.15 7.91 -13.72
CA GLU A 26 24.73 9.15 -13.17
C GLU A 26 23.66 10.06 -12.58
N LYS A 27 22.51 10.18 -13.25
CA LYS A 27 21.48 11.16 -12.86
C LYS A 27 20.10 10.74 -13.31
N HIS A 28 19.20 10.64 -12.35
CA HIS A 28 17.77 10.53 -12.61
C HIS A 28 17.13 11.91 -12.78
N GLU A 29 16.20 12.05 -13.73
CA GLU A 29 15.39 13.26 -13.88
C GLU A 29 14.61 13.54 -12.59
N ARG A 30 14.74 14.75 -12.05
CA ARG A 30 13.99 15.17 -10.85
C ARG A 30 12.49 15.16 -11.11
N PHE A 31 11.69 14.74 -10.12
CA PHE A 31 10.22 14.71 -10.24
C PHE A 31 9.63 16.05 -10.72
N SER A 32 10.07 17.17 -10.15
CA SER A 32 9.63 18.51 -10.56
C SER A 32 9.99 18.86 -12.00
N HIS A 33 11.16 18.43 -12.49
CA HIS A 33 11.57 18.61 -13.88
C HIS A 33 10.76 17.71 -14.82
N TYR A 34 10.49 16.47 -14.38
CA TYR A 34 9.61 15.54 -15.08
C TYR A 34 8.22 16.15 -15.27
N VAL A 35 7.62 16.71 -14.21
CA VAL A 35 6.32 17.40 -14.25
C VAL A 35 6.32 18.55 -15.26
N ALA A 36 7.31 19.45 -15.19
CA ALA A 36 7.45 20.56 -16.14
C ALA A 36 7.51 20.06 -17.58
N ARG A 37 8.28 19.00 -17.83
CA ARG A 37 8.39 18.38 -19.15
C ARG A 37 7.08 17.72 -19.60
N GLN A 38 6.35 17.05 -18.72
CA GLN A 38 5.03 16.47 -19.05
C GLN A 38 4.01 17.55 -19.41
N MET A 39 4.07 18.71 -18.75
CA MET A 39 3.25 19.88 -19.10
C MET A 39 3.74 20.64 -20.34
N GLY A 40 4.85 20.21 -20.95
CA GLY A 40 5.34 20.76 -22.21
C GLY A 40 6.24 21.98 -22.08
N PHE A 41 6.82 22.26 -20.91
CA PHE A 41 7.89 23.24 -20.75
C PHE A 41 9.22 22.67 -21.24
N ALA A 42 9.96 23.46 -22.01
CA ALA A 42 11.26 23.05 -22.56
C ALA A 42 12.38 23.27 -21.54
N ASP A 43 12.34 24.39 -20.82
CA ASP A 43 13.26 24.72 -19.74
C ASP A 43 12.52 24.92 -18.41
N ARG A 44 13.02 24.28 -17.34
CA ARG A 44 12.50 24.43 -15.98
C ARG A 44 12.56 25.87 -15.47
N ARG A 45 13.47 26.69 -16.02
CA ARG A 45 13.60 28.12 -15.67
C ARG A 45 12.38 28.93 -16.08
N GLU A 46 11.56 28.40 -16.99
CA GLU A 46 10.28 29.02 -17.37
C GLU A 46 9.18 28.83 -16.32
N CYS A 47 9.34 27.85 -15.41
CA CYS A 47 8.32 27.48 -14.43
C CYS A 47 8.91 27.10 -13.05
N PRO A 48 9.70 27.98 -12.42
CA PRO A 48 10.38 27.67 -11.16
C PRO A 48 9.40 27.43 -10.00
N ARG A 49 8.27 28.14 -9.94
CA ARG A 49 7.28 27.98 -8.87
C ARG A 49 6.48 26.69 -9.05
N LEU A 50 6.13 26.33 -10.29
CA LEU A 50 5.57 25.01 -10.60
C LEU A 50 6.49 23.89 -10.10
N CYS A 51 7.80 24.00 -10.36
CA CYS A 51 8.77 23.01 -9.91
C CYS A 51 8.82 22.89 -8.38
N LYS A 52 8.66 24.02 -7.67
CA LYS A 52 8.55 24.03 -6.21
C LYS A 52 7.27 23.33 -5.75
N LEU A 53 6.11 23.71 -6.29
CA LEU A 53 4.82 23.08 -5.98
C LEU A 53 4.83 21.58 -6.21
N ALA A 54 5.42 21.11 -7.32
CA ALA A 54 5.54 19.68 -7.61
C ALA A 54 6.43 18.95 -6.58
N SER A 55 7.54 19.56 -6.18
CA SER A 55 8.45 19.02 -5.15
C SER A 55 7.77 18.96 -3.77
N ASP A 56 6.99 19.98 -3.44
CA ASP A 56 6.26 20.08 -2.16
C ASP A 56 5.10 19.09 -2.12
N TYR A 57 4.38 18.94 -3.23
CA TYR A 57 3.27 17.99 -3.37
C TYR A 57 3.71 16.53 -3.23
N ILE A 58 4.79 16.12 -3.91
CA ILE A 58 5.27 14.73 -3.85
C ILE A 58 5.81 14.35 -2.47
N ARG A 59 6.34 15.34 -1.73
CA ARG A 59 6.77 15.19 -0.33
C ARG A 59 5.61 15.24 0.66
N LYS A 60 4.39 15.58 0.20
CA LYS A 60 3.22 15.88 1.03
C LYS A 60 3.57 16.88 2.14
N SER A 61 4.24 17.98 1.77
CA SER A 61 4.56 19.03 2.74
C SER A 61 3.28 19.67 3.29
N GLU A 62 3.35 20.13 4.54
CA GLU A 62 2.31 20.98 5.12
C GLU A 62 2.00 22.16 4.19
N GLU A 63 0.73 22.56 4.12
CA GLU A 63 0.25 23.69 3.30
C GLU A 63 0.45 23.53 1.78
N CYS A 64 0.88 22.36 1.27
CA CYS A 64 1.14 22.20 -0.18
C CYS A 64 -0.10 22.49 -1.04
N GLU A 65 -1.27 21.99 -0.66
CA GLU A 65 -2.52 22.23 -1.37
C GLU A 65 -2.92 23.72 -1.34
N GLU A 66 -2.70 24.39 -0.20
CA GLU A 66 -2.92 25.83 -0.08
C GLU A 66 -1.99 26.66 -0.97
N ASN A 67 -0.74 26.22 -1.07
CA ASN A 67 0.26 26.83 -1.94
C ASN A 67 -0.10 26.65 -3.43
N ILE A 68 -0.65 25.49 -3.80
CA ILE A 68 -1.16 25.24 -5.16
C ILE A 68 -2.37 26.14 -5.45
N TYR A 69 -3.30 26.28 -4.51
CA TYR A 69 -4.47 27.14 -4.72
C TYR A 69 -4.08 28.61 -4.82
N SER A 70 -3.24 29.10 -3.90
CA SER A 70 -2.76 30.49 -3.89
C SER A 70 -1.92 30.84 -5.12
N PHE A 71 -1.30 29.85 -5.76
CA PHE A 71 -0.60 30.04 -7.03
C PHE A 71 -1.54 30.63 -8.10
N PHE A 72 -2.77 30.14 -8.18
CA PHE A 72 -3.79 30.57 -9.15
C PHE A 72 -4.76 31.65 -8.62
N ALA A 73 -4.52 32.24 -7.45
CA ALA A 73 -5.50 33.14 -6.80
C ALA A 73 -5.98 34.34 -7.64
N ASN A 74 -5.21 34.76 -8.65
CA ASN A 74 -5.55 35.87 -9.54
C ASN A 74 -6.18 35.43 -10.87
N GLU A 75 -6.35 34.12 -11.08
CA GLU A 75 -7.00 33.58 -12.27
C GLU A 75 -8.52 33.41 -12.02
N PRO A 76 -9.37 33.74 -13.00
CA PRO A 76 -10.82 33.66 -12.85
C PRO A 76 -11.31 32.22 -12.57
N ASP A 77 -10.58 31.22 -13.07
CA ASP A 77 -10.90 29.79 -12.95
C ASP A 77 -10.04 29.07 -11.90
N ALA A 78 -9.62 29.75 -10.84
CA ALA A 78 -8.69 29.23 -9.82
C ALA A 78 -9.09 27.84 -9.26
N ASP A 79 -10.36 27.63 -8.93
CA ASP A 79 -10.88 26.35 -8.42
C ASP A 79 -10.66 25.21 -9.44
N SER A 80 -10.97 25.46 -10.72
CA SER A 80 -10.80 24.48 -11.81
C SER A 80 -9.32 24.20 -12.09
N LEU A 81 -8.49 25.25 -12.12
CA LEU A 81 -7.04 25.12 -12.35
C LEU A 81 -6.34 24.37 -11.22
N PHE A 82 -6.75 24.63 -9.97
CA PHE A 82 -6.28 23.88 -8.80
C PHE A 82 -6.56 22.37 -8.96
N ILE A 83 -7.82 22.01 -9.25
CA ILE A 83 -8.22 20.62 -9.47
C ILE A 83 -7.38 19.97 -10.57
N LYS A 84 -7.30 20.62 -11.74
CA LYS A 84 -6.55 20.10 -12.89
C LYS A 84 -5.08 19.90 -12.57
N LEU A 85 -4.46 20.82 -11.82
CA LEU A 85 -3.05 20.74 -11.45
C LEU A 85 -2.80 19.59 -10.46
N VAL A 86 -3.65 19.44 -9.44
CA VAL A 86 -3.57 18.33 -8.48
C VAL A 86 -3.73 16.99 -9.18
N GLU A 87 -4.71 16.84 -10.07
CA GLU A 87 -4.85 15.61 -10.84
C GLU A 87 -3.65 15.33 -11.75
N GLU A 88 -3.07 16.37 -12.37
CA GLU A 88 -1.89 16.20 -13.22
C GLU A 88 -0.64 15.84 -12.41
N PHE A 89 -0.48 16.36 -11.19
CA PHE A 89 0.56 15.90 -10.27
C PHE A 89 0.39 14.42 -9.94
N GLU A 90 -0.84 13.97 -9.65
CA GLU A 90 -1.10 12.56 -9.36
C GLU A 90 -0.86 11.65 -10.58
N ARG A 91 -1.26 12.09 -11.79
CA ARG A 91 -0.93 11.42 -13.05
C ARG A 91 0.59 11.32 -13.25
N CYS A 92 1.32 12.41 -12.98
CA CYS A 92 2.77 12.43 -13.07
C CYS A 92 3.42 11.52 -12.02
N THR A 93 2.89 11.44 -10.81
CA THR A 93 3.36 10.50 -9.78
C THR A 93 3.20 9.05 -10.23
N LEU A 94 2.03 8.71 -10.80
CA LEU A 94 1.79 7.37 -11.36
C LEU A 94 2.82 7.03 -12.44
N SER A 95 3.01 7.91 -13.42
CA SER A 95 3.89 7.62 -14.55
C SER A 95 5.37 7.76 -14.22
N TYR A 96 5.74 8.58 -13.24
CA TYR A 96 7.13 8.73 -12.81
C TYR A 96 7.63 7.48 -12.08
N PHE A 97 6.85 6.93 -11.14
CA PHE A 97 7.24 5.76 -10.35
C PHE A 97 6.91 4.41 -11.01
N ALA A 98 6.40 4.41 -12.24
CA ALA A 98 6.11 3.18 -12.99
C ALA A 98 7.31 2.62 -13.78
N PHE A 99 8.47 3.29 -13.73
CA PHE A 99 9.67 2.91 -14.46
C PHE A 99 10.89 2.95 -13.55
N HIS A 100 11.96 2.26 -13.96
CA HIS A 100 13.28 2.27 -13.32
C HIS A 100 13.24 1.79 -11.87
N TRP A 101 12.51 0.71 -11.60
CA TRP A 101 12.27 0.19 -10.25
C TRP A 101 13.53 -0.26 -9.52
N SER A 102 14.56 -0.71 -10.23
CA SER A 102 15.91 -0.95 -9.70
C SER A 102 16.55 0.31 -9.11
N GLN A 103 16.13 1.49 -9.60
CA GLN A 103 16.58 2.81 -9.15
C GLN A 103 15.60 3.48 -8.18
N ALA A 104 14.59 2.78 -7.68
CA ALA A 104 13.57 3.35 -6.80
C ALA A 104 14.17 4.03 -5.55
N HIS A 105 15.24 3.46 -4.97
CA HIS A 105 15.97 4.04 -3.85
C HIS A 105 16.54 5.42 -4.20
N ASN A 106 17.18 5.57 -5.37
CA ASN A 106 17.71 6.84 -5.85
C ASN A 106 16.59 7.86 -6.10
N MET A 107 15.45 7.43 -6.64
CA MET A 107 14.29 8.30 -6.84
C MET A 107 13.72 8.79 -5.50
N ILE A 108 13.64 7.92 -4.50
CA ILE A 108 13.19 8.26 -3.13
C ILE A 108 14.18 9.24 -2.49
N SER A 109 15.48 8.92 -2.45
CA SER A 109 16.51 9.79 -1.87
C SER A 109 16.55 11.16 -2.55
N GLN A 110 16.36 11.22 -3.86
CA GLN A 110 16.31 12.49 -4.59
C GLN A 110 15.10 13.36 -4.20
N VAL A 111 13.92 12.75 -3.98
CA VAL A 111 12.73 13.47 -3.51
C VAL A 111 12.95 13.98 -2.09
N LEU A 112 13.60 13.19 -1.24
CA LEU A 112 13.83 13.52 0.17
C LEU A 112 14.96 14.53 0.38
N GLY A 113 16.02 14.48 -0.42
CA GLY A 113 17.22 15.31 -0.32
C GLY A 113 17.16 16.65 -1.07
N ALA A 114 16.04 17.00 -1.70
CA ALA A 114 15.88 18.30 -2.36
C ALA A 114 15.74 19.43 -1.32
N ASP A 115 16.88 20.08 -1.03
CA ASP A 115 17.09 21.34 -0.29
C ASP A 115 15.92 21.79 0.61
N THR A 116 16.05 21.53 1.91
CA THR A 116 15.28 22.21 2.95
C THR A 116 15.71 23.68 3.01
N GLU A 117 15.15 24.53 2.14
CA GLU A 117 15.15 25.97 2.42
C GLU A 117 14.33 26.21 3.71
N PRO A 118 14.82 27.04 4.65
CA PRO A 118 14.08 27.35 5.86
C PRO A 118 12.74 28.00 5.52
N LYS A 119 11.66 27.41 6.05
CA LYS A 119 10.27 27.85 5.89
C LYS A 119 10.15 29.35 6.22
N LYS A 120 9.94 30.21 5.22
CA LYS A 120 9.40 31.56 5.46
C LYS A 120 7.90 31.41 5.70
N LYS A 121 7.45 31.58 6.96
CA LYS A 121 6.02 31.63 7.31
C LYS A 121 5.37 32.76 6.53
N LEU A 122 4.64 32.44 5.46
CA LEU A 122 3.83 33.41 4.75
C LEU A 122 2.56 33.63 5.58
N LYS A 123 2.48 34.76 6.31
CA LYS A 123 1.25 35.15 7.00
C LYS A 123 0.18 35.50 5.96
N HIS A 124 -0.80 34.63 5.77
CA HIS A 124 -2.11 35.03 5.26
C HIS A 124 -3.21 34.53 6.19
N ILE A 125 -3.60 35.42 7.10
CA ILE A 125 -4.90 35.38 7.75
C ILE A 125 -5.90 35.80 6.68
N VAL A 126 -6.83 34.93 6.27
CA VAL A 126 -8.25 35.20 5.92
C VAL A 126 -8.93 33.87 5.51
N MET A 127 -10.03 33.53 6.20
CA MET A 127 -11.04 32.48 5.94
C MET A 127 -10.56 31.03 5.73
N ALA A 128 -9.68 30.52 6.62
CA ALA A 128 -9.22 29.12 6.59
C ALA A 128 -10.36 28.08 6.63
N ALA A 129 -11.36 28.25 7.51
CA ALA A 129 -12.39 27.23 7.76
C ALA A 129 -13.31 26.92 6.56
N THR A 130 -13.78 27.94 5.83
CA THR A 130 -14.60 27.73 4.62
C THR A 130 -13.76 27.30 3.41
N ARG A 131 -12.47 27.64 3.38
CA ARG A 131 -11.53 27.19 2.34
C ARG A 131 -11.22 25.71 2.51
N GLU A 132 -10.89 25.30 3.73
CA GLU A 132 -10.60 23.92 4.14
C GLU A 132 -11.79 22.98 3.91
N GLN A 133 -13.00 23.38 4.31
CA GLN A 133 -14.22 22.60 4.00
C GLN A 133 -14.51 22.48 2.51
N ARG A 134 -14.24 23.52 1.71
CA ARG A 134 -14.40 23.49 0.25
C ARG A 134 -13.36 22.58 -0.40
N PHE A 135 -12.11 22.63 0.07
CA PHE A 135 -11.03 21.75 -0.36
C PHE A 135 -11.33 20.29 -0.04
N GLU A 136 -11.71 19.98 1.19
CA GLU A 136 -12.00 18.61 1.58
C GLU A 136 -13.16 18.02 0.76
N ARG A 137 -14.16 18.85 0.42
CA ARG A 137 -15.30 18.47 -0.43
C ARG A 137 -14.93 18.27 -1.91
N VAL A 138 -14.02 19.10 -2.44
CA VAL A 138 -13.56 19.03 -3.83
C VAL A 138 -12.58 17.87 -4.03
N THR A 139 -11.61 17.72 -3.13
CA THR A 139 -10.57 16.67 -3.20
C THR A 139 -11.14 15.27 -2.96
N LYS A 140 -12.17 15.11 -2.11
CA LYS A 140 -12.89 13.82 -1.92
C LYS A 140 -13.58 13.30 -3.18
N ASN A 141 -13.79 14.12 -4.21
CA ASN A 141 -14.50 13.76 -5.44
C ASN A 141 -13.60 13.60 -6.68
N LEU A 142 -12.28 13.77 -6.54
CA LEU A 142 -11.34 13.61 -7.65
C LEU A 142 -10.98 12.14 -7.89
N LYS A 143 -11.28 11.63 -9.08
CA LYS A 143 -11.00 10.25 -9.49
C LYS A 143 -9.52 9.86 -9.33
N VAL A 144 -8.61 10.79 -9.61
CA VAL A 144 -7.16 10.54 -9.55
C VAL A 144 -6.60 10.66 -8.12
N ALA A 145 -7.13 11.57 -7.30
CA ALA A 145 -6.70 11.70 -5.89
C ALA A 145 -7.14 10.47 -5.06
N ARG A 146 -8.28 9.87 -5.40
CA ARG A 146 -8.80 8.66 -4.74
C ARG A 146 -7.89 7.44 -4.86
N VAL A 147 -7.13 7.30 -5.96
CA VAL A 147 -6.11 6.24 -6.14
C VAL A 147 -5.13 6.17 -4.97
N PHE A 148 -4.87 7.34 -4.38
CA PHE A 148 -3.86 7.55 -3.37
C PHE A 148 -4.42 7.86 -1.97
N ASN A 149 -5.72 8.17 -1.84
CA ASN A 149 -6.40 8.21 -0.55
C ASN A 149 -6.31 6.87 0.18
N THR A 150 -6.27 5.74 -0.54
CA THR A 150 -6.00 4.41 0.03
C THR A 150 -4.74 4.43 0.91
N LEU A 151 -3.67 5.11 0.47
CA LEU A 151 -2.42 5.19 1.23
C LEU A 151 -2.52 6.08 2.48
N VAL A 152 -3.29 7.16 2.40
CA VAL A 152 -3.54 8.05 3.55
C VAL A 152 -4.37 7.31 4.61
N GLU A 153 -5.38 6.56 4.19
CA GLU A 153 -6.17 5.72 5.09
C GLU A 153 -5.36 4.53 5.63
N GLU A 154 -4.46 3.93 4.83
CA GLU A 154 -3.48 2.96 5.32
C GLU A 154 -2.61 3.57 6.43
N MET A 155 -2.10 4.79 6.26
CA MET A 155 -1.28 5.47 7.28
C MET A 155 -2.07 5.78 8.56
N LYS A 156 -3.34 6.20 8.44
CA LYS A 156 -4.21 6.40 9.62
C LYS A 156 -4.48 5.09 10.36
N ALA A 157 -4.64 3.99 9.63
CA ALA A 157 -4.84 2.67 10.22
C ALA A 157 -3.56 2.15 10.91
N ILE A 158 -2.38 2.42 10.33
CA ILE A 158 -1.06 2.07 10.90
C ILE A 158 -0.78 2.90 12.18
N GLY A 159 -1.23 4.16 12.25
CA GLY A 159 -1.01 5.06 13.38
C GLY A 159 -1.81 4.78 14.65
N LEU A 160 -2.48 3.62 14.77
CA LEU A 160 -3.50 3.30 15.78
C LEU A 160 -4.71 4.24 15.72
N VAL A 161 -5.88 3.64 15.56
CA VAL A 161 -7.16 4.26 15.90
C VAL A 161 -7.06 4.73 17.37
N PRO A 162 -7.12 6.04 17.66
CA PRO A 162 -7.53 6.47 18.99
C PRO A 162 -9.01 6.09 19.06
N PHE A 163 -9.36 5.22 20.02
CA PHE A 163 -10.76 4.93 20.32
C PHE A 163 -11.48 6.26 20.57
N ASP A 164 -12.46 6.56 19.72
CA ASP A 164 -13.43 7.62 19.99
C ASP A 164 -14.54 6.97 20.85
N ASP A 165 -14.66 7.43 22.09
CA ASP A 165 -15.66 6.99 23.08
C ASP A 165 -17.08 7.47 22.69
N SER A 166 -17.56 7.08 21.51
CA SER A 166 -18.89 7.45 21.04
C SER A 166 -19.85 6.27 21.22
N GLN A 167 -20.61 6.35 22.30
CA GLN A 167 -21.84 5.63 22.67
C GLN A 167 -22.30 4.54 21.70
N CYS A 168 -22.05 3.29 22.10
CA CYS A 168 -22.64 2.10 21.52
C CYS A 168 -24.17 2.13 21.75
N THR A 169 -24.95 2.35 20.69
CA THR A 169 -26.39 2.07 20.72
C THR A 169 -26.59 0.57 20.72
N ASP A 170 -27.27 0.11 21.76
CA ASP A 170 -27.63 -1.26 22.09
C ASP A 170 -28.35 -1.97 20.93
N VAL A 171 -27.60 -2.69 20.10
CA VAL A 171 -28.14 -3.58 19.05
C VAL A 171 -27.38 -4.89 19.13
N MET A 172 -27.96 -5.86 19.85
CA MET A 172 -27.57 -7.27 19.92
C MET A 172 -26.06 -7.50 20.08
N ALA A 173 -25.57 -7.35 21.31
CA ALA A 173 -24.21 -7.73 21.70
C ALA A 173 -23.89 -9.17 21.25
N PRO A 174 -22.67 -9.45 20.73
CA PRO A 174 -22.27 -10.82 20.46
C PRO A 174 -22.31 -11.63 21.76
N VAL A 175 -22.72 -12.89 21.63
CA VAL A 175 -22.58 -13.94 22.65
C VAL A 175 -21.25 -13.78 23.41
N ASP A 176 -21.29 -13.81 24.74
CA ASP A 176 -20.13 -13.65 25.63
C ASP A 176 -18.94 -14.49 25.10
N HIS A 177 -17.72 -13.94 25.15
CA HIS A 177 -16.51 -14.54 24.54
C HIS A 177 -16.27 -15.99 25.00
N LYS A 178 -16.83 -16.38 26.16
CA LYS A 178 -16.72 -17.73 26.74
C LYS A 178 -17.58 -18.79 26.04
N ASP A 179 -18.62 -18.39 25.30
CA ASP A 179 -19.63 -19.32 24.79
C ASP A 179 -19.50 -19.64 23.29
N ARG A 180 -18.53 -19.04 22.58
CA ARG A 180 -18.27 -19.30 21.16
C ARG A 180 -16.85 -19.78 20.88
N SER A 181 -16.64 -20.35 19.69
CA SER A 181 -15.29 -20.61 19.18
C SER A 181 -14.53 -19.30 18.94
N PRO A 182 -13.22 -19.25 19.26
CA PRO A 182 -12.38 -18.12 18.90
C PRO A 182 -12.16 -18.05 17.39
N VAL A 183 -11.87 -16.85 16.89
CA VAL A 183 -11.70 -16.57 15.46
C VAL A 183 -10.26 -16.16 15.16
N LEU A 184 -9.65 -16.82 14.18
CA LEU A 184 -8.39 -16.40 13.57
C LEU A 184 -8.70 -15.79 12.20
N LEU A 185 -8.55 -14.48 12.08
CA LEU A 185 -8.65 -13.75 10.83
C LEU A 185 -7.25 -13.59 10.21
N LEU A 186 -7.01 -14.26 9.09
CA LEU A 186 -5.81 -14.14 8.28
C LEU A 186 -6.04 -13.08 7.21
N MET A 187 -5.41 -11.92 7.36
CA MET A 187 -5.36 -10.90 6.30
C MET A 187 -4.16 -11.18 5.40
N GLY A 188 -4.41 -11.38 4.11
CA GLY A 188 -3.41 -11.71 3.10
C GLY A 188 -3.47 -10.79 1.88
N GLY A 189 -2.33 -10.63 1.22
CA GLY A 189 -2.21 -9.71 0.10
C GLY A 189 -0.81 -9.11 0.02
N GLY A 190 -0.34 -8.88 -1.21
CA GLY A 190 0.98 -8.31 -1.45
C GLY A 190 1.18 -6.97 -0.75
N MET A 191 2.45 -6.57 -0.55
CA MET A 191 2.75 -5.29 0.08
C MET A 191 2.16 -4.13 -0.74
N GLY A 192 1.52 -3.16 -0.09
CA GLY A 192 0.83 -2.03 -0.76
C GLY A 192 -0.50 -2.38 -1.44
N ALA A 193 -1.08 -3.56 -1.15
CA ALA A 193 -2.35 -3.98 -1.76
C ALA A 193 -3.61 -3.28 -1.21
N GLY A 194 -3.55 -2.45 -0.16
CA GLY A 194 -4.76 -1.88 0.46
C GLY A 194 -5.35 -2.71 1.61
N LYS A 195 -4.56 -3.59 2.26
CA LYS A 195 -5.04 -4.48 3.33
C LYS A 195 -5.67 -3.72 4.49
N SER A 196 -5.01 -2.67 4.97
CA SER A 196 -5.48 -1.87 6.10
C SER A 196 -6.80 -1.16 5.80
N THR A 197 -7.04 -0.77 4.54
CA THR A 197 -8.32 -0.18 4.10
C THR A 197 -9.47 -1.18 4.18
N VAL A 198 -9.23 -2.44 3.77
CA VAL A 198 -10.22 -3.51 3.89
C VAL A 198 -10.45 -3.89 5.35
N LEU A 199 -9.37 -4.01 6.14
CA LEU A 199 -9.45 -4.33 7.56
C LEU A 199 -10.30 -3.32 8.33
N LYS A 200 -10.16 -2.02 8.04
CA LYS A 200 -10.95 -0.96 8.67
C LYS A 200 -12.46 -1.18 8.53
N ASP A 201 -12.91 -1.66 7.37
CA ASP A 201 -14.34 -1.91 7.15
C ASP A 201 -14.79 -3.24 7.75
N ILE A 202 -13.91 -4.25 7.76
CA ILE A 202 -14.16 -5.52 8.49
C ILE A 202 -14.33 -5.27 9.99
N LEU A 203 -13.50 -4.40 10.58
CA LEU A 203 -13.58 -4.08 12.01
C LEU A 203 -14.90 -3.38 12.41
N LYS A 204 -15.64 -2.83 11.44
CA LYS A 204 -16.98 -2.25 11.65
C LYS A 204 -18.10 -3.28 11.55
N GLU A 205 -17.83 -4.49 11.07
CA GLU A 205 -18.83 -5.55 10.97
C GLU A 205 -19.32 -5.96 12.37
N PRO A 206 -20.60 -6.37 12.55
CA PRO A 206 -21.17 -6.61 13.87
C PRO A 206 -20.38 -7.56 14.78
N PHE A 207 -19.71 -8.55 14.17
CA PHE A 207 -18.85 -9.48 14.91
C PHE A 207 -17.61 -8.76 15.47
N TRP A 208 -16.88 -8.02 14.61
CA TRP A 208 -15.64 -7.39 14.98
C TRP A 208 -15.85 -6.09 15.77
N SER A 209 -16.95 -5.36 15.57
CA SER A 209 -17.24 -4.17 16.37
C SER A 209 -17.35 -4.48 17.87
N GLY A 210 -17.86 -5.67 18.22
CA GLY A 210 -17.92 -6.15 19.61
C GLY A 210 -16.69 -6.94 20.06
N ALA A 211 -15.92 -7.56 19.16
CA ALA A 211 -14.78 -8.41 19.50
C ALA A 211 -13.41 -7.72 19.36
N ALA A 212 -13.28 -6.69 18.53
CA ALA A 212 -12.00 -6.08 18.16
C ALA A 212 -11.28 -5.46 19.36
N GLY A 213 -12.01 -4.91 20.35
CA GLY A 213 -11.42 -4.39 21.59
C GLY A 213 -10.68 -5.46 22.43
N ASN A 214 -11.01 -6.74 22.21
CA ASN A 214 -10.41 -7.88 22.91
C ASN A 214 -9.59 -8.79 21.97
N ALA A 215 -9.53 -8.51 20.67
CA ALA A 215 -8.78 -9.29 19.71
C ALA A 215 -7.28 -8.94 19.77
N VAL A 216 -6.42 -9.92 19.55
CA VAL A 216 -4.97 -9.70 19.43
C VAL A 216 -4.66 -9.41 17.97
N ILE A 217 -4.22 -8.19 17.67
CA ILE A 217 -3.78 -7.79 16.32
C ILE A 217 -2.28 -8.03 16.20
N ILE A 218 -1.88 -8.75 15.15
CA ILE A 218 -0.50 -9.15 14.90
C ILE A 218 -0.07 -8.61 13.55
N GLU A 219 0.76 -7.57 13.57
CA GLU A 219 1.40 -6.98 12.41
C GLU A 219 2.92 -6.94 12.67
N ALA A 220 3.70 -7.75 11.93
CA ALA A 220 5.14 -7.83 12.12
C ALA A 220 5.84 -6.46 11.91
N ASP A 221 5.29 -5.62 11.04
CA ASP A 221 5.81 -4.30 10.75
C ASP A 221 5.61 -3.31 11.93
N ALA A 222 4.61 -3.51 12.79
CA ALA A 222 4.38 -2.64 13.96
C ALA A 222 5.50 -2.79 15.01
N PHE A 223 6.05 -4.00 15.16
CA PHE A 223 7.19 -4.25 16.06
C PHE A 223 8.46 -3.50 15.63
N LYS A 224 8.65 -3.27 14.33
CA LYS A 224 9.79 -2.47 13.81
C LYS A 224 9.73 -1.03 14.32
N GLU A 225 8.54 -0.46 14.45
CA GLU A 225 8.38 0.94 14.87
C GLU A 225 8.68 1.13 16.36
N SER A 226 8.51 0.09 17.17
CA SER A 226 8.90 0.10 18.57
C SER A 226 10.40 -0.16 18.81
N ASP A 227 11.11 -0.71 17.82
CA ASP A 227 12.51 -1.09 17.94
C ASP A 227 13.44 0.14 18.06
N VAL A 228 14.25 0.17 19.12
CA VAL A 228 15.15 1.28 19.46
C VAL A 228 16.23 1.47 18.38
N ILE A 229 16.70 0.39 17.76
CA ILE A 229 17.69 0.41 16.68
C ILE A 229 17.05 1.00 15.43
N TYR A 230 15.82 0.62 15.10
CA TYR A 230 15.09 1.21 13.98
C TYR A 230 14.86 2.72 14.17
N LYS A 231 14.46 3.17 15.37
CA LYS A 231 14.33 4.61 15.70
C LYS A 231 15.66 5.36 15.62
N ALA A 232 16.75 4.74 16.08
CA ALA A 232 18.09 5.34 16.08
C ALA A 232 18.68 5.44 14.66
N LEU A 233 18.41 4.47 13.79
CA LEU A 233 18.91 4.45 12.41
C LEU A 233 18.06 5.31 11.47
N SER A 234 16.73 5.29 11.61
CA SER A 234 15.83 6.14 10.82
C SER A 234 16.01 7.64 11.07
N SER A 235 16.57 8.02 12.22
CA SER A 235 16.91 9.41 12.58
C SER A 235 18.26 9.90 12.06
N ARG A 236 19.16 9.02 11.58
CA ARG A 236 20.56 9.37 11.24
C ARG A 236 20.88 9.60 9.75
N GLY A 237 19.93 9.44 8.82
CA GLY A 237 20.17 9.77 7.41
C GLY A 237 19.27 9.04 6.41
N HIS A 238 19.32 9.45 5.13
CA HIS A 238 18.42 8.96 4.07
C HIS A 238 18.94 7.75 3.28
N ASP A 239 20.25 7.50 3.30
CA ASP A 239 20.87 6.58 2.34
C ASP A 239 20.67 5.09 2.66
N ASP A 240 20.16 4.73 3.84
CA ASP A 240 20.11 3.32 4.26
C ASP A 240 18.81 2.84 4.91
N MET A 241 17.67 3.41 4.48
CA MET A 241 16.33 2.98 4.94
C MET A 241 16.06 1.49 4.67
N LEU A 242 16.60 0.95 3.57
CA LEU A 242 16.41 -0.44 3.17
C LEU A 242 17.20 -1.41 4.07
N GLN A 243 18.49 -1.17 4.31
CA GLN A 243 19.26 -2.05 5.22
C GLN A 243 18.75 -1.93 6.65
N THR A 244 18.39 -0.72 7.10
CA THR A 244 17.81 -0.50 8.43
C THR A 244 16.55 -1.35 8.66
N ALA A 245 15.64 -1.41 7.68
CA ALA A 245 14.43 -2.22 7.77
C ALA A 245 14.71 -3.74 7.73
N GLU A 246 15.80 -4.16 7.08
CA GLU A 246 16.24 -5.56 7.01
C GLU A 246 16.92 -6.02 8.30
N LEU A 247 17.69 -5.16 8.96
CA LEU A 247 18.39 -5.48 10.22
C LEU A 247 17.44 -5.85 11.36
N VAL A 248 16.29 -5.17 11.47
CA VAL A 248 15.27 -5.45 12.49
C VAL A 248 14.19 -6.42 12.02
N HIS A 249 14.32 -6.98 10.80
CA HIS A 249 13.27 -7.80 10.22
C HIS A 249 13.08 -9.11 10.98
N GLN A 250 14.18 -9.77 11.36
CA GLN A 250 14.12 -11.07 12.05
C GLN A 250 13.53 -10.91 13.45
N SER A 251 14.04 -9.98 14.26
CA SER A 251 13.53 -9.72 15.61
C SER A 251 12.03 -9.41 15.63
N SER A 252 11.57 -8.59 14.67
CA SER A 252 10.16 -8.23 14.53
C SER A 252 9.29 -9.42 14.11
N THR A 253 9.82 -10.29 13.24
CA THR A 253 9.14 -11.51 12.80
C THR A 253 9.02 -12.52 13.93
N ASP A 254 10.07 -12.67 14.74
CA ASP A 254 10.09 -13.57 15.89
C ASP A 254 9.14 -13.07 16.98
N ALA A 255 9.12 -11.77 17.27
CA ALA A 255 8.18 -11.16 18.21
C ALA A 255 6.72 -11.37 17.79
N ALA A 256 6.40 -11.14 16.51
CA ALA A 256 5.07 -11.38 15.97
C ALA A 256 4.67 -12.87 16.04
N SER A 257 5.60 -13.77 15.75
CA SER A 257 5.37 -15.22 15.80
C SER A 257 5.16 -15.72 17.23
N SER A 258 5.90 -15.17 18.19
CA SER A 258 5.77 -15.47 19.62
C SER A 258 4.41 -15.02 20.15
N LEU A 259 3.98 -13.81 19.79
CA LEU A 259 2.66 -13.29 20.14
C LEU A 259 1.54 -14.15 19.51
N LEU A 260 1.71 -14.59 18.26
CA LEU A 260 0.76 -15.43 17.54
C LEU A 260 0.53 -16.77 18.24
N VAL A 261 1.59 -17.52 18.51
CA VAL A 261 1.45 -18.83 19.16
C VAL A 261 0.87 -18.70 20.57
N THR A 262 1.27 -17.65 21.30
CA THR A 262 0.72 -17.37 22.64
C THR A 262 -0.77 -17.09 22.58
N ALA A 263 -1.21 -16.17 21.71
CA ALA A 263 -2.62 -15.81 21.59
C ALA A 263 -3.50 -16.99 21.13
N LEU A 264 -2.99 -17.82 20.22
CA LEU A 264 -3.69 -19.01 19.74
C LEU A 264 -3.80 -20.11 20.80
N ASN A 265 -2.75 -20.32 21.59
CA ASN A 265 -2.78 -21.25 22.72
C ASN A 265 -3.82 -20.84 23.79
N GLU A 266 -3.96 -19.53 24.02
CA GLU A 266 -4.91 -18.96 24.99
C GLU A 266 -6.35 -18.85 24.47
N GLY A 267 -6.63 -19.27 23.24
CA GLY A 267 -7.99 -19.23 22.69
C GLY A 267 -8.52 -17.81 22.48
N ARG A 268 -7.65 -16.82 22.25
CA ARG A 268 -8.03 -15.43 21.94
C ARG A 268 -8.46 -15.28 20.49
N ASP A 269 -9.35 -14.34 20.20
CA ASP A 269 -9.52 -13.90 18.81
C ASP A 269 -8.23 -13.23 18.32
N VAL A 270 -7.81 -13.57 17.11
CA VAL A 270 -6.55 -13.09 16.53
C VAL A 270 -6.83 -12.53 15.14
N ILE A 271 -6.28 -11.34 14.88
CA ILE A 271 -6.19 -10.76 13.54
C ILE A 271 -4.72 -10.75 13.15
N MET A 272 -4.35 -11.55 12.16
CA MET A 272 -2.99 -11.63 11.66
C MET A 272 -2.89 -10.87 10.33
N ASP A 273 -2.21 -9.72 10.34
CA ASP A 273 -1.91 -8.95 9.14
C ASP A 273 -0.54 -9.36 8.57
N GLY A 274 -0.58 -10.07 7.44
CA GLY A 274 0.60 -10.55 6.76
C GLY A 274 0.48 -10.47 5.24
N THR A 275 1.58 -10.77 4.55
CA THR A 275 1.51 -10.97 3.10
C THR A 275 0.87 -12.31 2.73
N LEU A 276 0.98 -13.30 3.63
CA LEU A 276 0.65 -14.71 3.40
C LEU A 276 1.32 -15.26 2.12
N SER A 277 2.49 -14.72 1.77
CA SER A 277 3.22 -15.07 0.54
C SER A 277 4.07 -16.34 0.67
N TRP A 278 4.21 -16.91 1.87
CA TRP A 278 5.03 -18.08 2.11
C TRP A 278 4.18 -19.25 2.56
N VAL A 279 3.92 -20.18 1.61
CA VAL A 279 2.96 -21.28 1.78
C VAL A 279 3.25 -22.15 3.00
N PRO A 280 4.49 -22.63 3.24
CA PRO A 280 4.75 -23.52 4.37
C PRO A 280 4.38 -22.91 5.72
N PHE A 281 4.75 -21.63 5.94
CA PHE A 281 4.39 -20.90 7.15
C PHE A 281 2.87 -20.79 7.33
N VAL A 282 2.13 -20.42 6.28
CA VAL A 282 0.66 -20.28 6.36
C VAL A 282 -0.01 -21.62 6.64
N VAL A 283 0.39 -22.67 5.95
CA VAL A 283 -0.16 -24.03 6.13
C VAL A 283 0.12 -24.55 7.54
N GLN A 284 1.36 -24.42 8.03
CA GLN A 284 1.72 -24.82 9.39
C GLN A 284 0.95 -24.00 10.42
N THR A 285 0.75 -22.69 10.20
CA THR A 285 -0.05 -21.82 11.10
C THR A 285 -1.51 -22.23 11.16
N ILE A 286 -2.14 -22.51 10.01
CA ILE A 286 -3.51 -23.02 9.97
C ILE A 286 -3.59 -24.37 10.69
N THR A 287 -2.63 -25.26 10.45
CA THR A 287 -2.57 -26.57 11.11
C THR A 287 -2.45 -26.44 12.62
N MET A 288 -1.60 -25.53 13.10
CA MET A 288 -1.49 -25.20 14.53
C MET A 288 -2.84 -24.70 15.07
N ALA A 289 -3.44 -23.69 14.44
CA ALA A 289 -4.71 -23.10 14.87
C ALA A 289 -5.86 -24.12 14.92
N ARG A 290 -5.86 -25.12 14.03
CA ARG A 290 -6.82 -26.24 14.08
C ARG A 290 -6.60 -27.16 15.27
N ASN A 291 -5.38 -27.25 15.81
CA ASN A 291 -5.00 -28.22 16.84
C ASN A 291 -4.76 -27.62 18.23
N VAL A 292 -4.65 -26.29 18.38
CA VAL A 292 -4.41 -25.63 19.68
C VAL A 292 -5.46 -25.92 20.75
N HIS A 293 -6.64 -26.39 20.34
CA HIS A 293 -7.69 -26.83 21.27
C HIS A 293 -7.42 -28.20 21.92
N ARG A 294 -6.43 -28.96 21.43
CA ARG A 294 -6.03 -30.30 21.91
C ARG A 294 -4.60 -30.35 22.42
N ARG A 295 -3.73 -29.44 21.97
CA ARG A 295 -2.29 -29.44 22.23
C ARG A 295 -1.80 -28.00 22.36
N ARG A 296 -0.74 -27.76 23.14
CA ARG A 296 -0.01 -26.48 23.10
C ARG A 296 1.08 -26.53 22.04
N TYR A 297 1.43 -25.35 21.56
CA TYR A 297 2.53 -25.16 20.63
C TYR A 297 3.51 -24.11 21.16
N ARG A 298 4.77 -24.16 20.72
CA ARG A 298 5.74 -23.07 20.81
C ARG A 298 6.29 -22.76 19.42
N MET A 299 7.01 -21.64 19.32
CA MET A 299 7.81 -21.36 18.14
C MET A 299 8.83 -22.49 17.91
N GLY A 300 8.90 -22.95 16.67
CA GLY A 300 9.97 -23.83 16.17
C GLY A 300 11.15 -23.02 15.64
N ALA A 301 12.11 -23.73 15.04
CA ALA A 301 13.33 -23.13 14.47
C ALA A 301 13.08 -22.17 13.29
N GLY A 302 11.87 -22.15 12.72
CA GLY A 302 11.53 -21.37 11.54
C GLY A 302 12.12 -21.96 10.27
N TYR A 303 12.63 -21.11 9.39
CA TYR A 303 13.35 -21.49 8.18
C TYR A 303 14.84 -21.30 8.41
N THR A 304 15.61 -22.38 8.38
CA THR A 304 17.06 -22.35 8.50
C THR A 304 17.71 -23.19 7.40
N VAL A 305 18.90 -22.76 6.96
CA VAL A 305 19.74 -23.49 6.02
C VAL A 305 21.06 -23.75 6.74
N ALA A 306 21.38 -25.01 6.95
CA ALA A 306 22.65 -25.41 7.57
C ALA A 306 23.82 -25.22 6.59
N ASP A 307 25.06 -25.25 7.10
CA ASP A 307 26.28 -25.05 6.31
C ASP A 307 26.47 -26.10 5.20
N ASP A 308 25.89 -27.29 5.37
CA ASP A 308 25.84 -28.37 4.38
C ASP A 308 24.71 -28.21 3.34
N GLY A 309 23.92 -27.14 3.43
CA GLY A 309 22.79 -26.84 2.56
C GLY A 309 21.47 -27.52 2.96
N VAL A 310 21.43 -28.27 4.06
CA VAL A 310 20.18 -28.90 4.54
C VAL A 310 19.22 -27.81 5.02
N VAL A 311 18.00 -27.82 4.45
CA VAL A 311 16.93 -26.89 4.80
C VAL A 311 16.05 -27.50 5.89
N THR A 312 15.94 -26.81 7.03
CA THR A 312 14.94 -27.12 8.06
C THR A 312 13.85 -26.04 8.00
N GLU A 313 12.60 -26.46 7.90
CA GLU A 313 11.45 -25.54 7.84
C GLU A 313 10.34 -26.00 8.80
N ASN A 314 10.43 -25.52 10.04
CA ASN A 314 9.48 -25.84 11.11
C ASN A 314 9.16 -24.61 11.96
N TYR A 315 7.98 -24.03 11.75
CA TYR A 315 7.57 -22.81 12.42
C TYR A 315 6.93 -23.05 13.79
N TRP A 316 6.30 -24.21 14.00
CA TRP A 316 5.53 -24.49 15.21
C TRP A 316 5.81 -25.90 15.73
N GLU A 317 6.20 -25.99 17.00
CA GLU A 317 6.52 -27.24 17.68
C GLU A 317 5.45 -27.57 18.71
N GLN A 318 4.94 -28.80 18.71
CA GLN A 318 4.03 -29.28 19.73
C GLN A 318 4.76 -29.42 21.07
N ILE A 319 4.05 -29.11 22.14
CA ILE A 319 4.52 -29.28 23.52
C ILE A 319 3.65 -30.37 24.16
N GLU A 320 4.28 -31.29 24.91
CA GLU A 320 3.56 -32.21 25.77
C GLU A 320 2.91 -31.42 26.92
N GLU A 321 1.59 -31.56 27.06
CA GLU A 321 0.85 -31.07 28.22
C GLU A 321 0.58 -32.26 29.15
N GLU A 322 0.80 -32.05 30.45
CA GLU A 322 0.17 -32.90 31.47
C GLU A 322 -1.35 -32.69 31.39
N PRO A 323 -2.16 -33.77 31.51
CA PRO A 323 -3.61 -33.64 31.43
C PRO A 323 -4.11 -32.67 32.51
N GLU A 324 -4.77 -31.58 32.11
CA GLU A 324 -5.41 -30.62 33.01
C GLU A 324 -6.32 -31.37 33.99
N GLN A 325 -6.04 -31.25 35.30
CA GLN A 325 -6.79 -31.91 36.37
C GLN A 325 -8.23 -31.37 36.52
N ASP A 326 -8.52 -30.21 35.92
CA ASP A 326 -9.82 -29.55 36.01
C ASP A 326 -10.55 -29.62 34.65
N GLY A 327 -11.38 -30.65 34.47
CA GLY A 327 -12.09 -30.96 33.23
C GLY A 327 -13.16 -29.94 32.79
N THR A 328 -13.14 -28.73 33.34
CA THR A 328 -14.20 -27.71 33.21
C THR A 328 -13.94 -26.64 32.14
N LYS A 329 -12.71 -26.49 31.61
CA LYS A 329 -12.39 -25.51 30.54
C LYS A 329 -11.74 -26.15 29.31
N ARG A 330 -12.49 -26.96 28.57
CA ARG A 330 -12.01 -27.44 27.25
C ARG A 330 -11.88 -26.26 26.28
N ARG A 331 -10.66 -25.98 25.81
CA ARG A 331 -10.39 -25.05 24.70
C ARG A 331 -11.25 -25.44 23.49
N ARG A 332 -11.83 -24.44 22.82
CA ARG A 332 -12.67 -24.64 21.64
C ARG A 332 -11.84 -24.56 20.37
N PRO A 333 -12.20 -25.31 19.31
CA PRO A 333 -11.52 -25.20 18.02
C PRO A 333 -11.74 -23.81 17.41
N TYR A 334 -10.71 -23.28 16.76
CA TYR A 334 -10.78 -22.00 16.05
C TYR A 334 -11.65 -22.09 14.80
N ARG A 335 -12.44 -21.03 14.58
CA ARG A 335 -12.94 -20.67 13.25
C ARG A 335 -11.86 -19.85 12.55
N ILE A 336 -11.46 -20.25 11.36
CA ILE A 336 -10.39 -19.60 10.58
C ILE A 336 -11.02 -18.89 9.38
N GLU A 337 -10.79 -17.59 9.30
CA GLU A 337 -11.26 -16.73 8.21
C GLU A 337 -10.06 -16.19 7.43
N LEU A 338 -10.15 -16.23 6.10
CA LEU A 338 -9.17 -15.63 5.20
C LEU A 338 -9.76 -14.41 4.52
N VAL A 339 -9.05 -13.30 4.56
CA VAL A 339 -9.36 -12.12 3.75
C VAL A 339 -8.17 -11.83 2.86
N GLY A 340 -8.35 -12.08 1.57
CA GLY A 340 -7.38 -11.73 0.55
C GLY A 340 -7.64 -10.34 -0.02
N VAL A 341 -6.57 -9.60 -0.28
CA VAL A 341 -6.63 -8.30 -0.94
C VAL A 341 -5.67 -8.30 -2.13
N VAL A 342 -6.20 -8.00 -3.32
CA VAL A 342 -5.46 -7.95 -4.57
C VAL A 342 -5.61 -6.59 -5.24
N CYS A 343 -4.55 -6.16 -5.91
CA CYS A 343 -4.56 -4.98 -6.78
C CYS A 343 -3.54 -5.17 -7.91
N ASP A 344 -3.56 -4.27 -8.89
CA ASP A 344 -2.54 -4.20 -9.92
C ASP A 344 -1.18 -3.96 -9.27
N ALA A 345 -0.22 -4.83 -9.60
CA ALA A 345 1.05 -4.85 -8.87
C ALA A 345 1.82 -3.53 -9.01
N TYR A 346 1.73 -2.84 -10.17
CA TYR A 346 2.38 -1.53 -10.36
C TYR A 346 1.78 -0.45 -9.45
N LEU A 347 0.47 -0.47 -9.17
CA LEU A 347 -0.15 0.46 -8.22
C LEU A 347 0.39 0.22 -6.82
N ALA A 348 0.54 -1.05 -6.43
CA ALA A 348 1.17 -1.42 -5.18
C ALA A 348 2.61 -0.90 -5.09
N VAL A 349 3.41 -1.03 -6.15
CA VAL A 349 4.78 -0.49 -6.19
C VAL A 349 4.81 1.02 -5.97
N ILE A 350 3.96 1.76 -6.69
CA ILE A 350 3.88 3.22 -6.56
C ILE A 350 3.42 3.60 -5.15
N ARG A 351 2.45 2.88 -4.58
CA ARG A 351 2.02 3.03 -3.17
C ARG A 351 3.21 2.80 -2.22
N GLY A 352 3.96 1.72 -2.42
CA GLY A 352 5.16 1.40 -1.63
C GLY A 352 6.22 2.51 -1.66
N ILE A 353 6.50 3.06 -2.84
CA ILE A 353 7.43 4.18 -3.02
C ILE A 353 6.94 5.45 -2.32
N ARG A 354 5.64 5.79 -2.45
CA ARG A 354 5.05 6.94 -1.75
C ARG A 354 5.09 6.77 -0.24
N ARG A 355 4.79 5.57 0.27
CA ARG A 355 4.91 5.26 1.69
C ARG A 355 6.34 5.44 2.18
N ALA A 356 7.35 5.08 1.38
CA ALA A 356 8.75 5.34 1.71
C ALA A 356 9.06 6.83 1.82
N ILE A 357 8.51 7.65 0.92
CA ILE A 357 8.68 9.11 0.96
C ILE A 357 8.01 9.71 2.21
N MET A 358 6.78 9.30 2.51
CA MET A 358 5.97 9.87 3.60
C MET A 358 6.36 9.36 4.99
N CYS A 359 6.53 8.05 5.13
CA CYS A 359 6.71 7.36 6.42
C CYS A 359 8.14 6.87 6.64
N ARG A 360 9.06 7.13 5.69
CA ARG A 360 10.44 6.61 5.73
C ARG A 360 10.54 5.07 5.77
N ARG A 361 9.47 4.38 5.34
CA ARG A 361 9.39 2.92 5.29
C ARG A 361 9.49 2.41 3.85
N ALA A 362 10.70 2.08 3.43
CA ALA A 362 10.98 1.55 2.10
C ALA A 362 10.84 0.02 2.04
N VAL A 363 10.45 -0.48 0.87
CA VAL A 363 10.40 -1.91 0.55
C VAL A 363 11.04 -2.10 -0.81
N ARG A 364 11.87 -3.13 -0.98
CA ARG A 364 12.43 -3.47 -2.30
C ARG A 364 11.30 -3.85 -3.26
N VAL A 365 11.27 -3.23 -4.44
CA VAL A 365 10.22 -3.48 -5.44
C VAL A 365 10.13 -4.95 -5.82
N LYS A 366 11.27 -5.61 -6.03
CA LYS A 366 11.32 -7.07 -6.29
C LYS A 366 10.65 -7.89 -5.20
N SER A 367 10.92 -7.61 -3.92
CA SER A 367 10.28 -8.28 -2.78
C SER A 367 8.76 -8.02 -2.76
N GLN A 368 8.34 -6.81 -3.12
CA GLN A 368 6.94 -6.46 -3.26
C GLN A 368 6.24 -7.25 -4.37
N LEU A 369 6.78 -7.26 -5.59
CA LEU A 369 6.25 -8.03 -6.71
C LEU A 369 6.18 -9.53 -6.38
N LYS A 370 7.24 -10.07 -5.77
CA LYS A 370 7.30 -11.46 -5.32
C LYS A 370 6.21 -11.80 -4.29
N SER A 371 5.93 -10.89 -3.35
CA SER A 371 4.85 -11.07 -2.37
C SER A 371 3.47 -11.15 -3.03
N HIS A 372 3.20 -10.28 -4.02
CA HIS A 372 1.97 -10.26 -4.80
C HIS A 372 1.78 -11.55 -5.57
N LYS A 373 2.80 -11.95 -6.35
CA LYS A 373 2.78 -13.17 -7.16
C LYS A 373 2.53 -14.41 -6.31
N ARG A 374 3.30 -14.59 -5.24
CA ARG A 374 3.20 -15.76 -4.37
C ARG A 374 1.86 -15.85 -3.66
N PHE A 375 1.35 -14.73 -3.13
CA PHE A 375 0.03 -14.69 -2.50
C PHE A 375 -1.06 -15.07 -3.51
N ALA A 376 -1.06 -14.44 -4.69
CA ALA A 376 -2.07 -14.69 -5.71
C ALA A 376 -2.08 -16.15 -6.18
N THR A 377 -0.89 -16.76 -6.36
CA THR A 377 -0.75 -18.17 -6.71
C THR A 377 -1.25 -19.12 -5.61
N ALA A 378 -1.10 -18.75 -4.34
CA ALA A 378 -1.45 -19.60 -3.20
C ALA A 378 -2.89 -19.42 -2.69
N PHE A 379 -3.57 -18.32 -3.07
CA PHE A 379 -4.86 -17.93 -2.50
C PHE A 379 -5.92 -19.04 -2.58
N THR A 380 -6.04 -19.73 -3.72
CA THR A 380 -6.99 -20.82 -3.90
C THR A 380 -6.70 -22.02 -3.01
N THR A 381 -5.42 -22.35 -2.81
CA THR A 381 -4.98 -23.37 -1.84
C THR A 381 -5.38 -22.97 -0.43
N TYR A 382 -5.14 -21.72 -0.02
CA TYR A 382 -5.54 -21.25 1.31
C TYR A 382 -7.05 -21.31 1.52
N CYS A 383 -7.84 -21.00 0.49
CA CYS A 383 -9.30 -21.13 0.56
C CYS A 383 -9.74 -22.55 0.93
N GLN A 384 -9.00 -23.59 0.56
CA GLN A 384 -9.34 -24.98 0.90
C GLN A 384 -9.07 -25.33 2.38
N LEU A 385 -8.21 -24.57 3.06
CA LEU A 385 -7.74 -24.86 4.42
C LEU A 385 -8.52 -24.11 5.52
N VAL A 386 -9.22 -23.06 5.14
CA VAL A 386 -9.97 -22.16 6.04
C VAL A 386 -11.48 -22.40 5.96
N ASP A 387 -12.21 -21.94 6.98
CA ASP A 387 -13.66 -22.05 7.02
C ASP A 387 -14.30 -21.05 6.06
N ASN A 388 -13.93 -19.77 6.18
CA ASN A 388 -14.46 -18.71 5.32
C ASN A 388 -13.33 -18.01 4.58
N ALA A 389 -13.58 -17.60 3.34
CA ALA A 389 -12.64 -16.77 2.59
C ALA A 389 -13.37 -15.62 1.89
N ARG A 390 -12.75 -14.45 1.86
CA ARG A 390 -13.19 -13.29 1.07
C ARG A 390 -12.03 -12.76 0.26
N LEU A 391 -12.27 -12.34 -0.98
CA LEU A 391 -11.27 -11.71 -1.83
C LEU A 391 -11.76 -10.32 -2.23
N TYR A 392 -10.95 -9.32 -1.98
CA TYR A 392 -11.22 -7.93 -2.30
C TYR A 392 -10.25 -7.39 -3.35
N CYS A 393 -10.77 -6.63 -4.30
CA CYS A 393 -10.01 -5.88 -5.29
C CYS A 393 -9.96 -4.40 -4.91
N THR A 394 -8.76 -3.81 -4.88
CA THR A 394 -8.52 -2.39 -4.56
C THR A 394 -8.03 -1.58 -5.77
N ASN A 395 -8.39 -2.04 -6.98
CA ASN A 395 -8.13 -1.33 -8.24
C ASN A 395 -9.14 -0.22 -8.52
N ALA A 396 -10.34 -0.30 -7.92
CA ALA A 396 -11.41 0.66 -8.17
C ALA A 396 -10.95 2.08 -7.82
N LEU A 397 -11.04 2.97 -8.82
CA LEU A 397 -10.73 4.39 -8.71
C LEU A 397 -11.85 5.18 -8.01
N ASP A 398 -13.09 4.71 -8.17
CA ASP A 398 -14.32 5.32 -7.70
C ASP A 398 -15.13 4.27 -6.91
N GLY A 399 -14.94 4.21 -5.59
CA GLY A 399 -15.79 3.42 -4.70
C GLY A 399 -15.06 2.65 -3.61
N PRO A 400 -15.81 1.99 -2.70
CA PRO A 400 -15.24 1.05 -1.74
C PRO A 400 -14.57 -0.12 -2.47
N HIS A 401 -13.67 -0.82 -1.77
CA HIS A 401 -13.06 -2.03 -2.29
C HIS A 401 -14.13 -3.04 -2.71
N LYS A 402 -13.98 -3.64 -3.89
CA LYS A 402 -14.98 -4.57 -4.43
C LYS A 402 -14.69 -5.97 -3.92
N MET A 403 -15.67 -6.63 -3.28
CA MET A 403 -15.58 -8.05 -2.98
C MET A 403 -15.80 -8.83 -4.28
N ILE A 404 -14.77 -9.54 -4.73
CA ILE A 404 -14.73 -10.26 -6.02
C ILE A 404 -14.70 -11.78 -5.85
N GLY A 405 -14.63 -12.25 -4.61
CA GLY A 405 -14.75 -13.67 -4.31
C GLY A 405 -15.16 -13.90 -2.86
N TRP A 406 -15.92 -14.96 -2.62
CA TRP A 406 -16.35 -15.35 -1.29
C TRP A 406 -16.55 -16.87 -1.19
N LYS A 407 -16.20 -17.41 -0.03
CA LYS A 407 -16.37 -18.80 0.37
C LYS A 407 -16.96 -18.82 1.77
N ASP A 408 -17.97 -19.65 1.96
CA ASP A 408 -18.60 -19.92 3.25
C ASP A 408 -18.55 -21.42 3.56
N ARG A 409 -17.85 -21.77 4.64
CA ARG A 409 -17.64 -23.15 5.15
C ARG A 409 -17.27 -24.16 4.06
N ASP A 410 -18.11 -25.17 3.85
CA ASP A 410 -17.82 -26.30 2.96
C ASP A 410 -18.12 -25.99 1.49
N LYS A 411 -18.52 -24.75 1.18
CA LYS A 411 -18.78 -24.33 -0.20
C LYS A 411 -17.48 -24.11 -0.97
N THR A 412 -17.56 -24.25 -2.28
CA THR A 412 -16.49 -23.81 -3.18
C THR A 412 -16.43 -22.29 -3.24
N LEU A 413 -15.25 -21.74 -3.52
CA LEU A 413 -15.07 -20.29 -3.72
C LEU A 413 -15.93 -19.81 -4.90
N LEU A 414 -16.90 -18.93 -4.62
CA LEU A 414 -17.68 -18.21 -5.62
C LEU A 414 -16.95 -16.92 -5.97
N VAL A 415 -16.88 -16.60 -7.26
CA VAL A 415 -16.12 -15.44 -7.76
C VAL A 415 -16.94 -14.62 -8.75
N ASP A 416 -16.69 -13.32 -8.78
CA ASP A 416 -17.15 -12.45 -9.85
C ASP A 416 -16.34 -12.79 -11.12
N PRO A 417 -16.97 -13.38 -12.17
CA PRO A 417 -16.25 -13.85 -13.35
C PRO A 417 -15.56 -12.72 -14.12
N ASP A 418 -16.08 -11.49 -14.02
CA ASP A 418 -15.54 -10.33 -14.74
C ASP A 418 -14.29 -9.75 -14.03
N GLU A 419 -14.17 -9.96 -12.72
CA GLU A 419 -13.12 -9.35 -11.91
C GLU A 419 -12.01 -10.32 -11.47
N ILE A 420 -12.33 -11.62 -11.34
CA ILE A 420 -11.40 -12.61 -10.77
C ILE A 420 -10.09 -12.76 -11.55
N ASP A 421 -10.10 -12.37 -12.82
CA ASP A 421 -8.92 -12.41 -13.69
C ASP A 421 -7.75 -11.56 -13.14
N CYS A 422 -8.03 -10.54 -12.32
CA CYS A 422 -6.97 -9.77 -11.67
C CYS A 422 -6.06 -10.64 -10.79
N LEU A 423 -6.60 -11.66 -10.11
CA LEU A 423 -5.83 -12.58 -9.29
C LEU A 423 -4.89 -13.44 -10.15
N LYS A 424 -5.41 -13.96 -11.28
CA LYS A 424 -4.61 -14.76 -12.24
C LYS A 424 -3.51 -13.92 -12.88
N LYS A 425 -3.84 -12.70 -13.30
CA LYS A 425 -2.88 -11.72 -13.84
C LYS A 425 -1.74 -11.51 -12.85
N VAL A 426 -2.04 -11.14 -11.60
CA VAL A 426 -1.04 -10.93 -10.55
C VAL A 426 -0.20 -12.19 -10.27
N GLY A 427 -0.80 -13.39 -10.27
CA GLY A 427 -0.05 -14.65 -10.13
C GLY A 427 0.95 -14.94 -11.26
N SER A 428 0.76 -14.31 -12.43
CA SER A 428 1.61 -14.48 -13.62
C SER A 428 2.65 -13.37 -13.83
N LEU A 429 2.74 -12.40 -12.92
CA LEU A 429 3.62 -11.24 -13.08
C LEU A 429 5.10 -11.63 -13.18
N ASN A 430 5.87 -10.78 -13.85
CA ASN A 430 7.32 -10.80 -13.86
C ASN A 430 7.86 -10.11 -12.59
N GLU A 431 8.41 -10.88 -11.66
CA GLU A 431 8.95 -10.35 -10.39
C GLU A 431 10.29 -9.62 -10.55
N GLU A 432 10.94 -9.78 -11.71
CA GLU A 432 12.19 -9.12 -12.08
C GLU A 432 11.96 -7.89 -12.97
N ALA A 433 10.71 -7.47 -13.16
CA ALA A 433 10.39 -6.30 -13.97
C ALA A 433 11.06 -5.05 -13.41
N ASP A 434 11.62 -4.21 -14.28
CA ASP A 434 12.14 -2.88 -13.93
C ASP A 434 11.13 -1.77 -14.24
N SER A 435 10.03 -2.11 -14.91
CA SER A 435 8.97 -1.17 -15.27
C SER A 435 7.61 -1.84 -15.46
N ILE A 436 6.56 -1.02 -15.49
CA ILE A 436 5.19 -1.45 -15.81
C ILE A 436 5.08 -2.17 -17.17
N TYR A 437 5.95 -1.84 -18.13
CA TYR A 437 5.93 -2.47 -19.46
C TYR A 437 6.48 -3.89 -19.47
N GLU A 438 7.34 -4.22 -18.51
CA GLU A 438 7.94 -5.55 -18.35
C GLU A 438 7.15 -6.44 -17.39
N LEU A 439 6.14 -5.88 -16.71
CA LEU A 439 5.41 -6.55 -15.64
C LEU A 439 4.63 -7.77 -16.13
N TYR A 440 4.13 -7.73 -17.37
CA TYR A 440 3.33 -8.79 -17.97
C TYR A 440 3.77 -9.07 -19.41
N LYS A 441 3.64 -10.32 -19.84
CA LYS A 441 3.87 -10.72 -21.23
C LYS A 441 2.78 -10.11 -22.14
N PRO A 442 3.06 -9.86 -23.43
CA PRO A 442 2.05 -9.42 -24.38
C PRO A 442 0.94 -10.48 -24.60
N PRO A 443 -0.34 -10.06 -24.78
CA PRO A 443 -0.85 -8.69 -24.64
C PRO A 443 -0.83 -8.22 -23.17
N ASN A 444 -0.24 -7.04 -22.93
CA ASN A 444 -0.06 -6.54 -21.57
C ASN A 444 -1.36 -5.86 -21.08
N PRO A 445 -1.95 -6.30 -19.95
CA PRO A 445 -3.25 -5.83 -19.48
C PRO A 445 -3.29 -4.36 -19.09
N VAL A 446 -2.14 -3.72 -18.85
CA VAL A 446 -2.09 -2.28 -18.54
C VAL A 446 -2.50 -1.38 -19.72
N TYR A 447 -2.71 -1.96 -20.91
CA TYR A 447 -3.23 -1.26 -22.08
C TYR A 447 -4.72 -1.53 -22.35
N GLU A 448 -5.35 -2.41 -21.57
CA GLU A 448 -6.77 -2.74 -21.68
C GLU A 448 -7.63 -1.58 -21.15
N ALA A 449 -8.81 -1.39 -21.74
CA ALA A 449 -9.79 -0.44 -21.24
C ALA A 449 -10.25 -0.87 -19.83
N GLY A 450 -10.50 0.09 -18.95
CA GLY A 450 -10.75 -0.16 -17.53
C GLY A 450 -9.49 -0.20 -16.67
N SER A 451 -8.29 -0.34 -17.26
CA SER A 451 -7.04 -0.23 -16.50
C SER A 451 -6.73 1.22 -16.17
N VAL A 452 -6.26 1.44 -14.95
CA VAL A 452 -5.86 2.78 -14.47
C VAL A 452 -4.80 3.40 -15.38
N TRP A 453 -3.85 2.59 -15.88
CA TRP A 453 -2.81 3.08 -16.78
C TRP A 453 -3.39 3.59 -18.11
N LYS A 454 -4.30 2.83 -18.72
CA LYS A 454 -4.92 3.21 -20.00
C LYS A 454 -5.83 4.43 -19.85
N ASP A 455 -6.67 4.44 -18.83
CA ASP A 455 -7.78 5.38 -18.71
C ASP A 455 -7.40 6.69 -18.02
N ILE A 456 -6.37 6.67 -17.15
CA ILE A 456 -5.88 7.85 -16.45
C ILE A 456 -4.56 8.36 -17.05
N VAL A 457 -3.53 7.51 -17.13
CA VAL A 457 -2.17 7.95 -17.49
C VAL A 457 -2.05 8.22 -18.99
N LEU A 458 -2.59 7.31 -19.81
CA LEU A 458 -2.58 7.37 -21.27
C LEU A 458 -3.85 8.01 -21.85
N SER A 459 -4.65 8.67 -21.01
CA SER A 459 -5.92 9.27 -21.41
C SER A 459 -5.73 10.32 -22.52
N PRO A 460 -6.46 10.25 -23.65
CA PRO A 460 -6.35 11.24 -24.72
C PRO A 460 -6.73 12.66 -24.28
N SER A 461 -7.67 12.81 -23.33
CA SER A 461 -8.13 14.11 -22.82
C SER A 461 -7.06 14.85 -22.00
N ARG A 462 -6.04 14.13 -21.51
CA ARG A 462 -4.92 14.71 -20.74
C ARG A 462 -4.22 15.84 -21.48
N LEU A 463 -4.10 15.76 -22.81
CA LEU A 463 -3.40 16.76 -23.61
C LEU A 463 -4.05 18.15 -23.51
N ASN A 464 -5.39 18.22 -23.56
CA ASN A 464 -6.10 19.49 -23.48
C ASN A 464 -5.93 20.13 -22.09
N ILE A 465 -5.99 19.31 -21.03
CA ILE A 465 -5.76 19.75 -19.65
C ILE A 465 -4.34 20.30 -19.50
N GLN A 466 -3.33 19.61 -20.03
CA GLN A 466 -1.93 20.05 -19.98
C GLN A 466 -1.72 21.38 -20.72
N GLN A 467 -2.37 21.58 -21.87
CA GLN A 467 -2.29 22.84 -22.63
C GLN A 467 -2.87 24.02 -21.85
N GLU A 468 -4.04 23.83 -21.25
CA GLU A 468 -4.70 24.85 -20.42
C GLU A 468 -3.87 25.20 -19.17
N LEU A 469 -3.38 24.17 -18.47
CA LEU A 469 -2.48 24.34 -17.33
C LEU A 469 -1.21 25.08 -17.74
N LYS A 470 -0.56 24.67 -18.83
CA LYS A 470 0.66 25.31 -19.33
C LYS A 470 0.44 26.81 -19.58
N TYR A 471 -0.64 27.18 -20.28
CA TYR A 471 -0.96 28.58 -20.56
C TYR A 471 -1.12 29.39 -19.27
N SER A 472 -1.92 28.86 -18.33
CA SER A 472 -2.22 29.54 -17.06
C SER A 472 -0.96 29.67 -16.17
N ILE A 473 -0.16 28.61 -16.09
CA ILE A 473 1.11 28.60 -15.35
C ILE A 473 2.09 29.62 -15.95
N GLN A 474 2.24 29.67 -17.28
CA GLN A 474 3.11 30.64 -17.95
C GLN A 474 2.72 32.08 -17.64
N LYS A 475 1.41 32.37 -17.59
CA LYS A 475 0.90 33.70 -17.22
C LYS A 475 1.26 34.05 -15.78
N VAL A 476 1.04 33.14 -14.83
CA VAL A 476 1.35 33.35 -13.41
C VAL A 476 2.86 33.50 -13.15
N GLU A 477 3.68 32.66 -13.78
CA GLU A 477 5.15 32.69 -13.63
C GLU A 477 5.75 33.99 -14.16
N ARG A 478 5.21 34.57 -15.25
CA ARG A 478 5.66 35.88 -15.78
C ARG A 478 5.25 37.06 -14.91
N LEU A 479 4.05 37.03 -14.34
CA LEU A 479 3.52 38.14 -13.53
C LEU A 479 4.17 38.24 -12.15
N LYS A 480 4.75 37.15 -11.66
CA LYS A 480 5.40 37.09 -10.35
C LYS A 480 6.92 36.84 -10.47
N GLY A 481 7.47 36.84 -11.69
CA GLY A 481 8.88 36.60 -12.00
C GLY A 481 9.75 37.83 -11.90
#